data_AF-W1URW7-F1
#
_entry.id   AF-W1URW7-F1
#
_cell.length_a   1.000
_cell.length_b   1.000
_cell.length_c   1.000
_cell.angle_alpha   90.00
_cell.angle_beta   90.00
_cell.angle_gamma   90.00
#
_symmetry.space_group_name_H-M   'P 1'
#
loop_
_entity.id
_entity.type
_entity.pdbx_description
1 polymer ?
#
loop_
_entity_poly.entity_id
_entity_poly.type
_entity_poly.pdbx_seq_one_letter_code
_entity_poly.pdbx_strand_id
1 'polypeptide(L)'
;QWNSVTFTVERPNAENPGGKVRLYVNGVLSRTSLKSGKFIKDMPDITHAQLGATNRAGKSVWGANLQVRNLSVYDRVLTPEEVQKRSQLFERSDLEQKLPEGAKVTEKQDVFEGGMHNKPNKDGIKSYRIPALLKTDKGTLIAGADERRLHQYDWGDIGMVV
;
A
#
# COMPACT_ATOMS: atom_id res chain seq x y z
N GLN A 1 -7.70 18.86 -1.80
CA GLN A 1 -7.02 19.04 -0.49
C GLN A 1 -5.54 18.74 -0.67
N TRP A 2 -4.65 19.47 0.00
CA TRP A 2 -3.21 19.22 -0.04
C TRP A 2 -2.80 18.18 1.01
N ASN A 3 -1.78 17.38 0.71
CA ASN A 3 -1.18 16.41 1.63
C ASN A 3 0.35 16.54 1.58
N SER A 4 1.00 16.21 2.69
CA SER A 4 2.43 15.92 2.72
C SER A 4 2.62 14.42 2.62
N VAL A 5 3.54 13.97 1.75
CA VAL A 5 3.96 12.58 1.66
C VAL A 5 5.47 12.58 1.75
N THR A 6 6.01 11.82 2.70
CA THR A 6 7.47 11.64 2.82
C THR A 6 7.80 10.16 2.72
N PHE A 7 8.75 9.85 1.84
CA PHE A 7 9.26 8.51 1.62
C PHE A 7 10.74 8.48 1.95
N THR A 8 11.13 7.69 2.94
CA THR A 8 12.54 7.58 3.36
C THR A 8 13.07 6.20 3.04
N VAL A 9 14.31 6.14 2.55
CA VAL A 9 15.03 4.88 2.30
C VAL A 9 16.33 4.88 3.09
N GLU A 10 16.37 4.07 4.13
CA GLU A 10 17.53 3.77 4.95
C GLU A 10 18.21 2.52 4.39
N ARG A 11 19.46 2.63 3.96
CA ARG A 11 20.22 1.49 3.43
C ARG A 11 20.57 0.48 4.53
N PRO A 12 20.88 -0.78 4.15
CA PRO A 12 21.52 -1.73 5.05
C PRO A 12 22.69 -1.12 5.81
N ASN A 13 22.69 -1.30 7.13
CA ASN A 13 23.76 -0.86 8.03
C ASN A 13 23.87 -1.85 9.21
N ALA A 14 24.81 -1.61 10.12
CA ALA A 14 25.08 -2.51 11.25
C ALA A 14 23.86 -2.74 12.15
N GLU A 15 23.06 -1.69 12.39
CA GLU A 15 21.86 -1.77 13.23
C GLU A 15 20.67 -2.37 12.46
N ASN A 16 20.59 -2.12 11.16
CA ASN A 16 19.52 -2.57 10.28
C ASN A 16 20.11 -3.28 9.05
N PRO A 17 20.47 -4.57 9.15
CA PRO A 17 21.12 -5.29 8.05
C PRO A 17 20.25 -5.44 6.78
N GLY A 18 18.93 -5.39 6.92
CA GLY A 18 18.00 -5.35 5.76
C GLY A 18 17.70 -3.94 5.26
N GLY A 19 18.20 -2.91 5.97
CA GLY A 19 17.77 -1.52 5.90
C GLY A 19 16.25 -1.34 6.07
N LYS A 20 15.74 -0.13 5.82
CA LYS A 20 14.33 0.22 6.08
C LYS A 20 13.79 1.19 5.06
N VAL A 21 12.53 0.99 4.67
CA VAL A 21 11.76 1.96 3.90
C VAL A 21 10.56 2.39 4.71
N ARG A 22 10.33 3.69 4.83
CA ARG A 22 9.19 4.24 5.59
C ARG A 22 8.40 5.19 4.72
N LEU A 23 7.08 5.08 4.80
CA LEU A 23 6.14 5.99 4.18
C LEU A 23 5.42 6.76 5.28
N TYR A 24 5.48 8.08 5.20
CA TYR A 24 4.75 8.99 6.07
C TYR A 24 3.72 9.75 5.26
N VAL A 25 2.53 9.93 5.83
CA VAL A 25 1.46 10.75 5.26
C VAL A 25 1.10 11.79 6.31
N ASN A 26 1.17 13.07 5.94
CA ASN A 26 0.87 14.20 6.82
C ASN A 26 1.65 14.14 8.16
N GLY A 27 2.92 13.73 8.09
CA GLY A 27 3.81 13.63 9.26
C GLY A 27 3.70 12.32 10.04
N VAL A 28 2.67 11.52 9.82
CA VAL A 28 2.42 10.27 10.55
C VAL A 28 3.00 9.08 9.80
N LEU A 29 3.69 8.18 10.51
CA LEU A 29 4.21 6.95 9.94
C LEU A 29 3.05 6.03 9.52
N SER A 30 2.91 5.80 8.22
CA SER A 30 1.86 4.97 7.65
C SER A 30 2.30 3.52 7.49
N ARG A 31 3.54 3.29 7.05
CA ARG A 31 4.06 1.94 6.83
C ARG A 31 5.58 1.88 6.90
N THR A 32 6.09 0.76 7.40
CA THR A 32 7.51 0.38 7.35
C THR A 32 7.68 -0.93 6.59
N SER A 33 8.65 -0.97 5.68
CA SER A 33 9.24 -2.20 5.15
C SER A 33 10.62 -2.40 5.77
N LEU A 34 10.87 -3.58 6.34
CA LEU A 34 12.17 -3.97 6.92
C LEU A 34 13.16 -4.49 5.88
N LYS A 35 12.84 -4.29 4.60
CA LYS A 35 13.74 -4.52 3.48
C LYS A 35 13.81 -3.23 2.69
N SER A 36 14.94 -2.55 2.77
CA SER A 36 15.34 -1.56 1.76
C SER A 36 16.14 -2.29 0.69
N GLY A 37 15.66 -2.23 -0.55
CA GLY A 37 16.43 -2.74 -1.68
C GLY A 37 17.60 -1.84 -2.04
N LYS A 38 18.26 -2.23 -3.14
CA LYS A 38 19.04 -1.35 -4.01
C LYS A 38 18.23 -0.07 -4.32
N PHE A 39 18.72 1.11 -3.94
CA PHE A 39 18.05 2.40 -4.18
C PHE A 39 18.64 3.11 -5.40
N ILE A 40 18.38 4.41 -5.61
CA ILE A 40 18.74 5.16 -6.83
C ILE A 40 20.18 4.88 -7.32
N LYS A 41 21.19 4.85 -6.44
CA LYS A 41 22.59 4.58 -6.86
C LYS A 41 22.89 3.13 -7.23
N ASP A 42 22.01 2.21 -6.85
CA ASP A 42 22.19 0.77 -7.05
C ASP A 42 21.41 0.27 -8.28
N MET A 43 20.66 1.16 -8.93
CA MET A 43 19.97 0.91 -10.20
C MET A 43 20.91 1.25 -11.36
N PRO A 44 21.26 0.29 -12.22
CA PRO A 44 22.07 0.56 -13.40
C PRO A 44 21.30 1.45 -14.38
N ASP A 45 22.01 2.36 -15.05
CA ASP A 45 21.52 3.10 -16.21
C ASP A 45 20.28 3.99 -15.97
N ILE A 46 20.08 4.50 -14.75
CA ILE A 46 19.08 5.56 -14.52
C ILE A 46 19.48 6.81 -15.30
N THR A 47 18.59 7.23 -16.19
CA THR A 47 18.77 8.41 -17.05
C THR A 47 17.66 9.45 -16.91
N HIS A 48 16.63 9.17 -16.11
CA HIS A 48 15.43 10.00 -16.02
C HIS A 48 14.97 10.16 -14.57
N ALA A 49 14.53 11.37 -14.22
CA ALA A 49 13.76 11.68 -13.03
C ALA A 49 12.44 12.34 -13.46
N GLN A 50 11.32 11.84 -12.96
CA GLN A 50 9.99 12.21 -13.47
C GLN A 50 8.99 12.38 -12.32
N LEU A 51 7.99 13.22 -12.57
CA LEU A 51 6.84 13.42 -11.69
C LEU A 51 5.55 13.14 -12.46
N GLY A 52 4.59 12.51 -11.80
CA GLY A 52 3.27 12.26 -12.38
C GLY A 52 3.19 11.12 -13.40
N ALA A 53 4.30 10.52 -13.81
CA ALA A 53 4.33 9.31 -14.63
C ALA A 53 5.70 8.64 -14.56
N THR A 54 5.81 7.41 -15.09
CA THR A 54 7.09 6.70 -15.24
C THR A 54 7.29 6.29 -16.69
N ASN A 55 8.43 6.65 -17.29
CA ASN A 55 8.84 6.16 -18.60
C ASN A 55 9.40 4.75 -18.45
N ARG A 56 8.79 3.79 -19.16
CA ARG A 56 9.29 2.42 -19.29
C ARG A 56 9.41 2.08 -20.77
N ALA A 57 10.63 1.78 -21.21
CA ALA A 57 10.94 1.43 -22.61
C ALA A 57 10.37 2.45 -23.63
N GLY A 58 10.51 3.75 -23.34
CA GLY A 58 10.04 4.84 -24.20
C GLY A 58 8.55 5.16 -24.10
N LYS A 59 7.79 4.45 -23.24
CA LYS A 59 6.35 4.67 -23.04
C LYS A 59 6.07 5.21 -21.64
N SER A 60 5.19 6.21 -21.57
CA SER A 60 4.68 6.70 -20.30
C SER A 60 3.66 5.72 -19.71
N VAL A 61 3.89 5.27 -18.49
CA VAL A 61 2.96 4.39 -17.75
C VAL A 61 2.65 4.98 -16.37
N TRP A 62 1.51 4.56 -15.81
CA TRP A 62 1.04 4.98 -14.48
C TRP A 62 0.93 6.50 -14.33
N GLY A 63 0.47 7.16 -15.41
CA GLY A 63 0.15 8.57 -15.39
C GLY A 63 -0.84 8.89 -14.28
N ALA A 64 -0.55 9.94 -13.53
CA ALA A 64 -1.34 10.39 -12.41
C ALA A 64 -1.71 11.86 -12.59
N ASN A 65 -2.97 12.19 -12.34
CA ASN A 65 -3.45 13.57 -12.33
C ASN A 65 -3.12 14.21 -10.98
N LEU A 66 -1.85 14.61 -10.82
CA LEU A 66 -1.32 15.17 -9.57
C LEU A 66 -1.00 16.66 -9.75
N GLN A 67 -1.30 17.45 -8.72
CA GLN A 67 -0.72 18.78 -8.56
C GLN A 67 0.35 18.68 -7.47
N VAL A 68 1.59 19.06 -7.78
CA VAL A 68 2.71 19.07 -6.84
C VAL A 68 3.07 20.51 -6.53
N ARG A 69 2.83 20.94 -5.29
CA ARG A 69 3.15 22.31 -4.86
C ARG A 69 4.62 22.47 -4.50
N ASN A 70 5.17 21.50 -3.77
CA ASN A 70 6.54 21.49 -3.30
C ASN A 70 7.10 20.07 -3.39
N LEU A 71 8.35 19.95 -3.84
CA LEU A 71 9.12 18.71 -3.81
C LEU A 71 10.50 19.01 -3.22
N SER A 72 10.96 18.16 -2.31
CA SER A 72 12.31 18.24 -1.75
C SER A 72 12.90 16.84 -1.70
N VAL A 73 14.19 16.73 -2.04
CA VAL A 73 14.93 15.48 -2.07
C VAL A 73 16.18 15.67 -1.21
N TYR A 74 16.47 14.67 -0.37
CA TYR A 74 17.61 14.65 0.54
C TYR A 74 18.50 13.45 0.23
N ASP A 75 19.80 13.60 0.42
CA ASP A 75 20.81 12.55 0.28
C ASP A 75 21.00 11.74 1.58
N ARG A 76 20.17 12.01 2.60
CA ARG A 76 20.14 11.33 3.89
C ARG A 76 18.72 10.93 4.27
N VAL A 77 18.63 10.03 5.25
CA VAL A 77 17.36 9.65 5.90
C VAL A 77 16.93 10.79 6.83
N LEU A 78 15.69 11.27 6.70
CA LEU A 78 15.10 12.20 7.66
C LEU A 78 14.64 11.45 8.91
N THR A 79 14.79 12.06 10.08
CA THR A 79 14.23 11.49 11.32
C THR A 79 12.71 11.68 11.38
N PRO A 80 11.96 10.86 12.15
CA PRO A 80 10.52 11.04 12.32
C PRO A 80 10.12 12.48 12.73
N GLU A 81 10.90 13.11 13.61
CA GLU A 81 10.67 14.46 14.10
C GLU A 81 10.84 15.50 12.99
N GLU A 82 11.85 15.33 12.12
CA GLU A 82 12.04 16.20 10.96
C GLU A 82 10.88 16.07 9.98
N VAL A 83 10.38 14.86 9.76
CA VAL A 83 9.22 14.60 8.88
C VAL A 83 7.95 15.22 9.44
N GLN A 84 7.71 15.09 10.74
CA GLN A 84 6.56 15.70 11.42
C GLN A 84 6.61 17.22 11.31
N LYS A 85 7.73 17.85 11.70
CA LYS A 85 7.89 19.31 11.64
C LYS A 85 7.66 19.87 10.24
N ARG A 86 8.13 19.18 9.20
CA ARG A 86 7.91 19.60 7.80
C ARG A 86 6.46 19.43 7.34
N SER A 87 5.73 18.52 7.97
CA SER A 87 4.35 18.20 7.63
C SER A 87 3.33 18.93 8.51
N GLN A 88 3.78 19.78 9.45
CA GLN A 88 2.94 20.43 10.47
C GLN A 88 1.72 21.18 9.87
N LEU A 89 1.86 21.78 8.68
CA LEU A 89 0.77 22.50 8.01
C LEU A 89 -0.33 21.57 7.44
N PHE A 90 -0.06 20.27 7.42
CA PHE A 90 -0.95 19.24 6.92
C PHE A 90 -1.35 18.24 8.00
N GLU A 91 -0.98 18.51 9.26
CA GLU A 91 -1.43 17.72 10.39
C GLU A 91 -2.96 17.61 10.38
N ARG A 92 -3.42 16.38 10.60
CA ARG A 92 -4.84 16.07 10.67
C ARG A 92 -5.09 15.44 12.01
N SER A 93 -6.19 15.81 12.64
CA SER A 93 -6.76 15.01 13.70
C SER A 93 -7.01 13.60 13.16
N ASP A 94 -6.84 12.60 14.01
CA ASP A 94 -7.28 11.25 13.67
C ASP A 94 -8.75 11.32 13.23
N LEU A 95 -9.07 10.56 12.18
CA LEU A 95 -10.47 10.35 11.83
C LEU A 95 -11.11 9.67 13.04
N GLU A 96 -12.03 10.36 13.72
CA GLU A 96 -12.88 9.71 14.71
C GLU A 96 -13.63 8.57 14.03
N GLN A 97 -13.17 7.35 14.25
CA GLN A 97 -13.90 6.16 13.88
C GLN A 97 -15.09 6.06 14.84
N LYS A 98 -16.22 6.65 14.43
CA LYS A 98 -17.50 6.39 15.07
C LYS A 98 -17.93 4.97 14.73
N LEU A 99 -17.50 4.04 15.57
CA LEU A 99 -17.96 2.66 15.52
C LEU A 99 -19.44 2.63 15.94
N PRO A 100 -20.28 1.83 15.26
CA PRO A 100 -21.61 1.51 15.76
C PRO A 100 -21.54 0.92 17.17
N GLU A 101 -22.63 1.02 17.92
CA GLU A 101 -22.73 0.46 19.27
C GLU A 101 -22.37 -1.05 19.27
N GLY A 102 -21.42 -1.43 20.13
CA GLY A 102 -20.94 -2.81 20.24
C GLY A 102 -19.88 -3.24 19.20
N ALA A 103 -19.58 -2.42 18.19
CA ALA A 103 -18.53 -2.74 17.23
C ALA A 103 -17.12 -2.48 17.81
N LYS A 104 -16.17 -3.34 17.45
CA LYS A 104 -14.76 -3.22 17.84
C LYS A 104 -13.90 -3.34 16.58
N VAL A 105 -12.85 -2.53 16.49
CA VAL A 105 -11.80 -2.74 15.48
C VAL A 105 -11.04 -4.01 15.86
N THR A 106 -11.00 -4.98 14.96
CA THR A 106 -10.20 -6.19 15.10
C THR A 106 -8.91 -6.06 14.29
N GLU A 107 -7.94 -6.91 14.59
CA GLU A 107 -6.84 -7.11 13.65
C GLU A 107 -7.38 -7.59 12.30
N LYS A 108 -6.67 -7.25 11.23
CA LYS A 108 -7.02 -7.70 9.88
C LYS A 108 -6.87 -9.23 9.81
N GLN A 109 -7.94 -9.91 9.42
CA GLN A 109 -7.91 -11.33 9.11
C GLN A 109 -8.22 -11.54 7.63
N ASP A 110 -7.31 -12.20 6.92
CA ASP A 110 -7.55 -12.59 5.53
C ASP A 110 -8.35 -13.90 5.51
N VAL A 111 -9.61 -13.83 5.04
CA VAL A 111 -10.49 -15.00 4.90
C VAL A 111 -10.21 -15.75 3.60
N PHE A 112 -10.04 -15.01 2.51
CA PHE A 112 -9.64 -15.52 1.20
C PHE A 112 -8.42 -14.74 0.70
N GLU A 113 -7.33 -15.43 0.39
CA GLU A 113 -6.07 -14.80 -0.03
C GLU A 113 -5.86 -14.97 -1.53
N GLY A 114 -5.92 -13.86 -2.28
CA GLY A 114 -5.67 -13.86 -3.73
C GLY A 114 -4.21 -14.07 -4.09
N GLY A 115 -3.95 -14.28 -5.38
CA GLY A 115 -2.60 -14.38 -5.91
C GLY A 115 -1.83 -13.06 -5.88
N MET A 116 -0.49 -13.14 -5.96
CA MET A 116 0.39 -11.97 -5.98
C MET A 116 1.19 -11.89 -7.28
N HIS A 117 1.55 -10.68 -7.69
CA HIS A 117 2.41 -10.44 -8.87
C HIS A 117 1.90 -11.10 -10.15
N ASN A 118 0.59 -11.04 -10.39
CA ASN A 118 -0.09 -11.64 -11.55
C ASN A 118 0.01 -13.18 -11.61
N LYS A 119 0.42 -13.83 -10.52
CA LYS A 119 0.43 -15.29 -10.34
C LYS A 119 -0.75 -15.71 -9.44
N PRO A 120 -1.28 -16.93 -9.60
CA PRO A 120 -2.26 -17.48 -8.68
C PRO A 120 -1.67 -17.74 -7.28
N ASN A 121 -2.55 -17.88 -6.30
CA ASN A 121 -2.22 -18.34 -4.95
C ASN A 121 -1.91 -19.86 -4.95
N LYS A 122 -1.70 -20.43 -3.75
CA LYS A 122 -1.42 -21.87 -3.57
C LYS A 122 -2.53 -22.80 -4.08
N ASP A 123 -3.76 -22.31 -4.17
CA ASP A 123 -4.96 -23.04 -4.60
C ASP A 123 -5.27 -22.82 -6.09
N GLY A 124 -4.37 -22.16 -6.84
CA GLY A 124 -4.56 -21.86 -8.25
C GLY A 124 -5.48 -20.67 -8.52
N ILE A 125 -5.85 -19.89 -7.50
CA ILE A 125 -6.78 -18.77 -7.60
C ILE A 125 -6.03 -17.46 -7.78
N LYS A 126 -6.40 -16.69 -8.80
CA LYS A 126 -5.74 -15.42 -9.08
C LYS A 126 -6.30 -14.26 -8.27
N SER A 127 -7.61 -14.21 -8.06
CA SER A 127 -8.21 -13.14 -7.26
C SER A 127 -9.56 -13.55 -6.67
N TYR A 128 -9.86 -13.02 -5.50
CA TYR A 128 -11.21 -13.01 -4.94
C TYR A 128 -11.85 -11.63 -5.08
N ARG A 129 -13.12 -11.56 -5.43
CA ARG A 129 -13.88 -10.29 -5.56
C ARG A 129 -15.29 -10.42 -5.01
N ILE A 130 -15.97 -9.29 -4.86
CA ILE A 130 -17.37 -9.20 -4.41
C ILE A 130 -17.58 -9.93 -3.06
N PRO A 131 -16.89 -9.50 -1.98
CA PRO A 131 -17.04 -10.13 -0.68
C PRO A 131 -18.44 -9.88 -0.10
N ALA A 132 -19.00 -10.90 0.53
CA ALA A 132 -20.25 -10.84 1.28
C ALA A 132 -20.05 -11.44 2.68
N LEU A 133 -20.80 -10.91 3.65
CA LEU A 133 -20.88 -11.45 5.01
C LEU A 133 -22.35 -11.66 5.37
N LEU A 134 -22.67 -12.84 5.93
CA LEU A 134 -23.99 -13.18 6.43
C LEU A 134 -23.87 -13.67 7.87
N LYS A 135 -24.56 -13.00 8.80
CA LYS A 135 -24.70 -13.49 10.17
C LYS A 135 -26.00 -14.27 10.27
N THR A 136 -25.93 -15.53 10.71
CA THR A 136 -27.10 -16.37 10.93
C THR A 136 -27.79 -16.04 12.25
N ASP A 137 -29.04 -16.48 12.41
CA ASP A 137 -29.80 -16.31 13.66
C ASP A 137 -29.15 -17.01 14.86
N LYS A 138 -28.35 -18.05 14.61
CA LYS A 138 -27.55 -18.76 15.62
C LYS A 138 -26.23 -18.06 15.94
N GLY A 139 -25.95 -16.93 15.30
CA GLY A 139 -24.75 -16.11 15.53
C GLY A 139 -23.52 -16.51 14.71
N THR A 140 -23.60 -17.51 13.83
CA THR A 140 -22.50 -17.87 12.93
C THR A 140 -22.29 -16.77 11.89
N LEU A 141 -21.05 -16.34 11.70
CA LEU A 141 -20.69 -15.43 10.62
C LEU A 141 -20.15 -16.25 9.43
N ILE A 142 -20.82 -16.12 8.29
CA ILE A 142 -20.47 -16.77 7.03
C ILE A 142 -19.87 -15.70 6.11
N ALA A 143 -18.71 -15.98 5.53
CA ALA A 143 -18.12 -15.16 4.51
C ALA A 143 -18.32 -15.82 3.14
N GLY A 144 -18.43 -15.04 2.09
CA GLY A 144 -18.41 -15.57 0.73
C GLY A 144 -17.80 -14.58 -0.24
N ALA A 145 -17.32 -15.08 -1.38
CA ALA A 145 -16.74 -14.25 -2.43
C ALA A 145 -16.79 -14.96 -3.80
N ASP A 146 -16.59 -14.19 -4.86
CA ASP A 146 -16.24 -14.73 -6.18
C ASP A 146 -14.82 -15.29 -6.12
N GLU A 147 -14.65 -16.57 -6.43
CA GLU A 147 -13.36 -17.21 -6.66
C GLU A 147 -13.02 -17.13 -8.15
N ARG A 148 -12.13 -16.21 -8.54
CA ARG A 148 -11.77 -15.99 -9.96
C ARG A 148 -10.41 -16.60 -10.28
N ARG A 149 -10.40 -17.69 -11.05
CA ARG A 149 -9.20 -18.52 -11.28
C ARG A 149 -8.18 -17.86 -12.20
N LEU A 150 -8.63 -17.23 -13.27
CA LEU A 150 -7.75 -16.79 -14.37
C LEU A 150 -7.39 -15.29 -14.33
N HIS A 151 -8.28 -14.45 -13.80
CA HIS A 151 -8.15 -12.99 -13.75
C HIS A 151 -9.24 -12.32 -12.90
N GLN A 152 -9.02 -11.03 -12.59
CA GLN A 152 -9.92 -10.20 -11.78
C GLN A 152 -11.13 -9.60 -12.50
N TYR A 153 -11.30 -9.82 -13.81
CA TYR A 153 -12.41 -9.27 -14.59
C TYR A 153 -13.74 -9.96 -14.30
N ASP A 154 -14.85 -9.34 -14.67
CA ASP A 154 -16.22 -9.78 -14.36
C ASP A 154 -16.76 -10.88 -15.31
N TRP A 155 -15.87 -11.62 -15.97
CA TRP A 155 -16.19 -12.70 -16.91
C TRP A 155 -15.21 -13.87 -16.73
N GLY A 156 -15.42 -14.99 -17.43
CA GLY A 156 -14.50 -16.14 -17.44
C GLY A 156 -14.82 -17.18 -16.38
N ASP A 157 -13.79 -17.88 -15.90
CA ASP A 157 -13.91 -18.93 -14.88
C ASP A 157 -14.02 -18.32 -13.48
N ILE A 158 -15.27 -18.21 -13.03
CA ILE A 158 -15.68 -17.60 -11.76
C ILE A 158 -16.56 -18.60 -10.99
N GLY A 159 -16.08 -19.02 -9.82
CA GLY A 159 -16.85 -19.78 -8.84
C GLY A 159 -17.31 -18.90 -7.68
N MET A 160 -18.13 -19.47 -6.80
CA MET A 160 -18.47 -18.89 -5.50
C MET A 160 -17.82 -19.71 -4.39
N VAL A 161 -17.18 -19.05 -3.42
CA VAL A 161 -16.61 -19.67 -2.23
C VAL A 161 -17.33 -19.16 -0.98
N VAL A 162 -17.42 -20.03 0.04
CA VAL A 162 -18.00 -19.78 1.35
C VAL A 162 -17.04 -20.26 2.43
#